data_AF-A0A969ID71-F1
#
_entry.id   AF-A0A969ID71-F1
#
_cell.length_a   1.000
_cell.length_b   1.000
_cell.length_c   1.000
_cell.angle_alpha   90.00
_cell.angle_beta   90.00
_cell.angle_gamma   90.00
#
_symmetry.space_group_name_H-M   'P 1'
#
loop_
_entity.id
_entity.type
_entity.pdbx_description
1 polymer ?
#
loop_
_entity_poly.entity_id
_entity_poly.type
_entity_poly.pdbx_seq_one_letter_code
_entity_poly.pdbx_strand_id
1 'polypeptide(L)'
;MAKPTTGASLLATVATMCVMAGLVYSAAHGQSPRIPPSDVTRPANTKVFTADAAKLLTTGAMRHGDTSLSAAGRSCNSCHAEADSYNATFKKPWPHPVASVKAKTGLEKITAEGMVQFCMISAMGVRPLPWDSETLASLTTFVLERHKKVVEK
;
A
#
# COMPACT_ATOMS: atom_id res chain seq x y z
N MET A 1 4.46 66.79 15.14
CA MET A 1 3.15 66.76 14.45
C MET A 1 3.34 67.27 13.02
N ALA A 2 2.60 66.69 12.08
CA ALA A 2 2.34 67.14 10.70
C ALA A 2 3.41 66.94 9.59
N LYS A 3 3.01 66.07 8.65
CA LYS A 3 3.39 65.78 7.24
C LYS A 3 3.46 67.03 6.32
N PRO A 4 3.56 66.89 4.97
CA PRO A 4 4.55 66.25 4.09
C PRO A 4 4.98 67.21 2.93
N THR A 5 5.85 66.79 2.00
CA THR A 5 5.79 67.30 0.61
C THR A 5 6.40 66.31 -0.38
N THR A 6 5.53 65.87 -1.30
CA THR A 6 5.68 65.47 -2.71
C THR A 6 6.94 66.02 -3.38
N GLY A 7 7.66 65.37 -4.30
CA GLY A 7 7.52 64.13 -5.06
C GLY A 7 8.47 64.22 -6.27
N ALA A 8 8.80 63.10 -6.91
CA ALA A 8 9.28 63.08 -8.30
C ALA A 8 9.20 61.66 -8.85
N SER A 9 8.43 61.54 -9.93
CA SER A 9 8.34 60.39 -10.82
C SER A 9 9.60 60.33 -11.70
N LEU A 10 10.09 59.13 -12.04
CA LEU A 10 10.22 58.66 -13.42
C LEU A 10 10.82 57.24 -13.46
N LEU A 11 9.99 56.31 -13.93
CA LEU A 11 10.25 55.26 -14.92
C LEU A 11 11.63 54.58 -14.99
N ALA A 12 11.59 53.31 -14.57
CA ALA A 12 11.97 52.13 -15.36
C ALA A 12 13.39 52.01 -15.93
N THR A 13 14.14 51.02 -15.42
CA THR A 13 14.73 49.96 -16.25
C THR A 13 15.15 48.76 -15.39
N VAL A 14 14.44 47.65 -15.60
CA VAL A 14 14.92 46.26 -15.73
C VAL A 14 16.34 45.95 -15.23
N ALA A 15 16.45 45.09 -14.22
CA ALA A 15 17.22 43.83 -14.24
C ALA A 15 17.29 43.24 -12.82
N THR A 16 16.24 42.51 -12.42
CA THR A 16 16.29 41.63 -11.26
C THR A 16 17.22 40.45 -11.59
N MET A 17 18.51 40.59 -11.30
CA MET A 17 19.41 39.44 -11.18
C MET A 17 19.08 38.72 -9.87
N CYS A 18 18.11 37.82 -9.92
CA CYS A 18 17.95 36.76 -8.94
C CYS A 18 19.07 35.75 -9.19
N VAL A 19 20.21 35.94 -8.52
CA VAL A 19 21.23 34.89 -8.42
C VAL A 19 20.65 33.83 -7.49
N MET A 20 19.94 32.87 -8.10
CA MET A 20 19.49 31.66 -7.44
C MET A 20 20.73 30.89 -6.99
N ALA A 21 20.89 30.76 -5.68
CA ALA A 21 21.79 29.80 -5.07
C ALA A 21 21.46 28.41 -5.63
N GLY A 22 22.40 27.87 -6.41
CA GLY A 22 22.34 26.52 -6.94
C GLY A 22 22.46 25.50 -5.81
N LEU A 23 21.32 25.19 -5.18
CA LEU A 23 21.11 23.91 -4.52
C LEU A 23 21.04 22.86 -5.63
N VAL A 24 22.18 22.21 -5.88
CA VAL A 24 22.23 20.93 -6.59
C VAL A 24 21.43 19.90 -5.79
N TYR A 25 20.12 19.86 -6.03
CA TYR A 25 19.28 18.73 -5.62
C TYR A 25 19.65 17.57 -6.53
N SER A 26 20.69 16.82 -6.13
CA SER A 26 20.98 15.53 -6.72
C SER A 26 19.77 14.63 -6.54
N ALA A 27 18.94 14.56 -7.60
CA ALA A 27 17.90 13.56 -7.73
C ALA A 27 18.57 12.18 -7.93
N ALA A 28 19.03 11.58 -6.83
CA ALA A 28 19.35 10.17 -6.80
C ALA A 28 18.07 9.40 -7.13
N HIS A 29 18.03 8.84 -8.34
CA HIS A 29 16.95 8.03 -8.84
C HIS A 29 16.78 6.76 -8.01
N GLY A 30 15.58 6.57 -7.46
CA GLY A 30 14.92 5.26 -7.40
C GLY A 30 15.25 4.34 -6.23
N GLN A 31 14.81 4.68 -5.02
CA GLN A 31 14.36 3.66 -4.07
C GLN A 31 12.95 4.01 -3.63
N SER A 32 11.97 3.24 -4.11
CA SER A 32 10.62 3.24 -3.53
C SER A 32 10.72 3.11 -2.00
N PRO A 33 9.77 3.62 -1.21
CA PRO A 33 9.71 3.29 0.21
C PRO A 33 9.75 1.76 0.34
N ARG A 34 10.86 1.26 0.89
CA ARG A 34 11.08 -0.17 1.07
C ARG A 34 10.12 -0.63 2.15
N ILE A 35 9.23 -1.55 1.81
CA ILE A 35 8.36 -2.18 2.80
C ILE A 35 9.24 -3.16 3.59
N PRO A 36 9.40 -2.99 4.92
CA PRO A 36 10.19 -3.92 5.72
C PRO A 36 9.69 -5.36 5.55
N PRO A 37 10.57 -6.36 5.33
CA PRO A 37 10.15 -7.76 5.27
C PRO A 37 9.35 -8.23 6.51
N SER A 38 9.64 -7.65 7.67
CA SER A 38 8.93 -7.89 8.94
C SER A 38 7.48 -7.44 8.93
N ASP A 39 7.10 -6.49 8.08
CA ASP A 39 5.73 -5.96 8.01
C ASP A 39 4.78 -6.90 7.25
N VAL A 40 5.35 -7.80 6.45
CA VAL A 40 4.62 -8.75 5.60
C VAL A 40 5.00 -10.21 5.89
N THR A 41 5.80 -10.44 6.93
CA THR A 41 6.18 -11.77 7.42
C THR A 41 5.71 -11.92 8.85
N ARG A 42 4.86 -12.92 9.10
CA ARG A 42 4.39 -13.21 10.44
C ARG A 42 5.57 -13.44 11.39
N PRO A 43 5.67 -12.73 12.52
CA PRO A 43 6.74 -12.96 13.48
C PRO A 43 6.61 -14.36 14.10
N ALA A 44 7.75 -14.97 14.38
CA ALA A 44 7.79 -16.27 15.07
C ALA A 44 7.04 -16.22 16.40
N ASN A 45 6.41 -17.32 16.79
CA ASN A 45 5.67 -17.48 18.04
C ASN A 45 4.45 -16.54 18.21
N THR A 46 3.95 -15.93 17.14
CA THR A 46 2.68 -15.18 17.18
C THR A 46 1.49 -16.07 16.91
N LYS A 47 0.38 -15.81 17.61
CA LYS A 47 -0.87 -16.56 17.44
C LYS A 47 -1.60 -16.12 16.19
N VAL A 48 -2.17 -17.09 15.48
CA VAL A 48 -3.16 -16.82 14.43
C VAL A 48 -4.51 -16.67 15.12
N PHE A 49 -5.28 -15.66 14.72
CA PHE A 49 -6.67 -15.57 15.16
C PHE A 49 -7.46 -16.75 14.58
N THR A 50 -8.11 -17.53 15.45
CA THR A 50 -8.89 -18.70 15.06
C THR A 50 -10.35 -18.49 15.36
N ALA A 51 -11.21 -18.75 14.39
CA ALA A 51 -12.66 -18.83 14.52
C ALA A 51 -13.20 -19.84 13.52
N ASP A 52 -14.52 -20.04 13.52
CA ASP A 52 -15.19 -20.84 12.49
C ASP A 52 -14.83 -20.33 11.08
N ALA A 53 -14.51 -21.27 10.18
CA ALA A 53 -14.03 -20.95 8.84
C ALA A 53 -15.11 -20.25 7.99
N ALA A 54 -16.37 -20.63 8.13
CA ALA A 54 -17.46 -19.99 7.40
C ALA A 54 -17.70 -18.55 7.90
N LYS A 55 -17.56 -18.32 9.20
CA LYS A 55 -17.57 -16.97 9.78
C LYS A 55 -16.41 -16.12 9.23
N LEU A 56 -15.18 -16.63 9.26
CA LEU A 56 -14.02 -15.92 8.72
C LEU A 56 -14.17 -15.59 7.23
N LEU A 57 -14.72 -16.52 6.45
CA LEU A 57 -14.99 -16.29 5.03
C LEU A 57 -16.04 -15.20 4.81
N THR A 58 -17.13 -15.23 5.58
CA THR A 58 -18.21 -14.22 5.50
C THR A 58 -17.68 -12.84 5.87
N THR A 59 -16.97 -12.73 7.00
CA THR A 59 -16.32 -11.50 7.42
C THR A 59 -15.29 -11.04 6.39
N GLY A 60 -14.52 -11.96 5.82
CA GLY A 60 -13.49 -11.68 4.82
C GLY A 60 -14.09 -11.09 3.54
N ALA A 61 -15.20 -11.63 3.06
CA ALA A 61 -15.94 -11.09 1.92
C ALA A 61 -16.46 -9.67 2.18
N MET A 62 -17.00 -9.41 3.38
CA MET A 62 -17.41 -8.05 3.77
C MET A 62 -16.22 -7.09 3.79
N ARG A 63 -15.11 -7.48 4.44
CA ARG A 63 -13.90 -6.64 4.56
C ARG A 63 -13.23 -6.41 3.20
N HIS A 64 -13.33 -7.34 2.26
CA HIS A 64 -12.82 -7.18 0.90
C HIS A 64 -13.47 -6.00 0.17
N GLY A 65 -14.74 -5.72 0.44
CA GLY A 65 -15.48 -4.58 -0.10
C GLY A 65 -15.39 -3.28 0.71
N ASP A 66 -14.78 -3.32 1.90
CA ASP A 66 -14.80 -2.24 2.88
C ASP A 66 -13.75 -1.16 2.56
N THR A 67 -14.20 0.05 2.24
CA THR A 67 -13.32 1.19 1.96
C THR A 67 -12.73 1.83 3.22
N SER A 68 -13.29 1.56 4.41
CA SER A 68 -12.80 2.13 5.67
C SER A 68 -11.44 1.59 6.09
N LEU A 69 -10.99 0.48 5.49
CA LEU A 69 -9.66 -0.10 5.70
C LEU A 69 -8.53 0.67 5.01
N SER A 70 -8.85 1.72 4.24
CA SER A 70 -7.93 2.38 3.34
C SER A 70 -7.88 3.88 3.57
N ALA A 71 -6.67 4.43 3.70
CA ALA A 71 -6.45 5.87 3.66
C ALA A 71 -6.62 6.43 2.24
N ALA A 72 -6.59 5.57 1.22
CA ALA A 72 -6.77 5.93 -0.19
C ALA A 72 -8.25 5.86 -0.66
N GLY A 73 -9.20 5.62 0.24
CA GLY A 73 -10.65 5.66 -0.05
C GLY A 73 -11.14 4.55 -1.00
N ARG A 74 -10.41 3.44 -1.10
CA ARG A 74 -10.71 2.32 -2.00
C ARG A 74 -10.70 0.99 -1.24
N SER A 75 -11.40 -0.02 -1.73
CA SER A 75 -11.39 -1.36 -1.12
C SER A 75 -10.52 -2.32 -1.92
N CYS A 76 -10.32 -3.53 -1.39
CA CYS A 76 -9.63 -4.60 -2.12
C CYS A 76 -10.39 -4.94 -3.41
N ASN A 77 -11.72 -4.93 -3.35
CA ASN A 77 -12.60 -5.18 -4.49
C ASN A 77 -12.41 -4.17 -5.64
N SER A 78 -11.96 -2.94 -5.36
CA SER A 78 -11.68 -1.95 -6.40
C SER A 78 -10.58 -2.37 -7.38
N CYS A 79 -9.70 -3.31 -6.99
CA CYS A 79 -8.66 -3.87 -7.85
C CYS A 79 -8.80 -5.39 -8.05
N HIS A 80 -9.48 -6.09 -7.15
CA HIS A 80 -9.62 -7.55 -7.13
C HIS A 80 -11.09 -7.97 -7.12
N ALA A 81 -11.85 -7.52 -8.12
CA ALA A 81 -13.25 -7.90 -8.29
C ALA A 81 -13.37 -9.31 -8.87
N GLU A 82 -12.65 -9.58 -9.97
CA GLU A 82 -12.82 -10.79 -10.77
C GLU A 82 -11.59 -11.69 -10.76
N ALA A 83 -11.75 -12.90 -11.29
CA ALA A 83 -10.69 -13.92 -11.28
C ALA A 83 -9.48 -13.44 -12.09
N ASP A 84 -9.76 -12.78 -13.20
CA ASP A 84 -8.76 -12.27 -14.13
C ASP A 84 -8.13 -10.96 -13.65
N SER A 85 -8.61 -10.38 -12.54
CA SER A 85 -8.00 -9.23 -11.88
C SER A 85 -6.78 -9.60 -11.03
N TYR A 86 -6.49 -10.90 -10.84
CA TYR A 86 -5.32 -11.37 -10.11
C TYR A 86 -4.12 -11.56 -11.05
N ASN A 87 -2.91 -11.39 -10.52
CA ASN A 87 -1.69 -11.70 -11.28
C ASN A 87 -1.65 -13.20 -11.64
N ALA A 88 -1.03 -13.55 -12.77
CA ALA A 88 -0.84 -14.94 -13.19
C ALA A 88 -0.20 -15.84 -12.12
N THR A 89 0.69 -15.31 -11.26
CA THR A 89 1.28 -16.08 -10.16
C THR A 89 0.29 -16.47 -9.08
N PHE A 90 -0.88 -15.83 -9.00
CA PHE A 90 -1.93 -16.16 -8.04
C PHE A 90 -2.46 -17.59 -8.20
N LYS A 91 -2.26 -18.24 -9.36
CA LYS A 91 -2.58 -19.67 -9.55
C LYS A 91 -1.57 -20.62 -8.90
N LYS A 92 -0.44 -20.12 -8.40
CA LYS A 92 0.60 -20.95 -7.77
C LYS A 92 0.28 -21.17 -6.29
N PRO A 93 0.50 -22.38 -5.76
CA PRO A 93 0.35 -22.64 -4.32
C PRO A 93 1.12 -21.64 -3.47
N TRP A 94 0.50 -21.18 -2.38
CA TRP A 94 1.18 -20.34 -1.40
C TRP A 94 2.16 -21.16 -0.54
N PRO A 95 3.33 -20.61 -0.15
CA PRO A 95 3.88 -19.32 -0.55
C PRO A 95 4.53 -19.36 -1.95
N HIS A 96 4.43 -18.26 -2.71
CA HIS A 96 4.97 -18.15 -4.07
C HIS A 96 5.65 -16.81 -4.36
N PRO A 97 6.50 -16.70 -5.40
CA PRO A 97 7.15 -15.45 -5.77
C PRO A 97 6.17 -14.48 -6.45
N VAL A 98 6.22 -13.21 -6.02
CA VAL A 98 5.50 -12.09 -6.64
C VAL A 98 6.51 -10.97 -6.94
N ALA A 99 6.62 -10.55 -8.20
CA ALA A 99 7.67 -9.63 -8.64
C ALA A 99 7.64 -8.28 -7.89
N SER A 100 6.45 -7.72 -7.68
CA SER A 100 6.28 -6.45 -6.95
C SER A 100 6.63 -6.58 -5.47
N VAL A 101 6.36 -7.74 -4.86
CA VAL A 101 6.79 -8.03 -3.48
C VAL A 101 8.31 -8.06 -3.42
N LYS A 102 8.96 -8.87 -4.26
CA LYS A 102 10.43 -8.96 -4.30
C LYS A 102 11.07 -7.58 -4.49
N ALA A 103 10.55 -6.78 -5.42
CA ALA A 103 11.06 -5.44 -5.69
C ALA A 103 10.91 -4.47 -4.50
N LYS A 104 9.85 -4.58 -3.70
CA LYS A 104 9.55 -3.64 -2.61
C LYS A 104 10.00 -4.10 -1.22
N THR A 105 10.10 -5.40 -0.99
CA THR A 105 10.47 -5.99 0.31
C THR A 105 11.82 -6.71 0.26
N GLY A 106 12.16 -7.31 -0.88
CA GLY A 106 13.29 -8.23 -1.01
C GLY A 106 12.96 -9.68 -0.67
N LEU A 107 11.69 -10.01 -0.40
CA LEU A 107 11.26 -11.39 -0.16
C LEU A 107 11.18 -12.18 -1.47
N GLU A 108 11.74 -13.40 -1.47
CA GLU A 108 11.69 -14.31 -2.62
C GLU A 108 10.30 -14.95 -2.80
N LYS A 109 9.58 -15.18 -1.70
CA LYS A 109 8.22 -15.71 -1.69
C LYS A 109 7.40 -15.01 -0.61
N ILE A 110 6.09 -14.96 -0.81
CA ILE A 110 5.15 -14.39 0.16
C ILE A 110 4.03 -15.39 0.45
N THR A 111 3.48 -15.36 1.66
CA THR A 111 2.28 -16.11 2.05
C THR A 111 1.02 -15.35 1.63
N ALA A 112 -0.15 -16.00 1.64
CA ALA A 112 -1.43 -15.30 1.40
C ALA A 112 -1.65 -14.17 2.43
N GLU A 113 -1.36 -14.43 3.70
CA GLU A 113 -1.45 -13.43 4.77
C GLU A 113 -0.48 -12.26 4.58
N GLY A 114 0.78 -12.56 4.21
CA GLY A 114 1.76 -11.53 3.88
C GLY A 114 1.32 -10.70 2.68
N MET A 115 0.67 -11.32 1.69
CA MET A 115 0.13 -10.61 0.52
C MET A 115 -0.99 -9.63 0.91
N VAL A 116 -1.85 -10.00 1.87
CA VAL A 116 -2.84 -9.06 2.45
C VAL A 116 -2.11 -7.87 3.06
N GLN A 117 -1.12 -8.09 3.93
CA GLN A 117 -0.35 -7.00 4.55
C GLN A 117 0.34 -6.12 3.50
N PHE A 118 0.93 -6.74 2.48
CA PHE A 118 1.55 -6.02 1.38
C PHE A 118 0.55 -5.12 0.66
N CYS A 119 -0.67 -5.60 0.38
CA CYS A 119 -1.74 -4.79 -0.21
C CYS A 119 -2.17 -3.63 0.69
N MET A 120 -2.29 -3.88 2.00
CA MET A 120 -2.62 -2.83 2.98
C MET A 120 -1.61 -1.67 2.92
N ILE A 121 -0.32 -1.99 2.88
CA ILE A 121 0.74 -0.98 2.85
C ILE A 121 0.86 -0.34 1.47
N SER A 122 0.95 -1.14 0.41
CA SER A 122 1.32 -0.67 -0.93
C SER A 122 0.20 -0.02 -1.72
N ALA A 123 -1.06 -0.42 -1.47
CA ALA A 123 -2.22 0.03 -2.24
C ALA A 123 -3.30 0.70 -1.38
N MET A 124 -3.48 0.25 -0.12
CA MET A 124 -4.45 0.87 0.79
C MET A 124 -3.87 2.05 1.57
N GLY A 125 -2.54 2.20 1.58
CA GLY A 125 -1.86 3.33 2.20
C GLY A 125 -1.98 3.36 3.72
N VAL A 126 -2.09 2.19 4.36
CA VAL A 126 -2.21 2.07 5.82
C VAL A 126 -1.12 1.17 6.39
N ARG A 127 -0.97 1.18 7.72
CA ARG A 127 -0.08 0.25 8.43
C ARG A 127 -0.57 -1.20 8.30
N PRO A 128 0.32 -2.19 8.51
CA PRO A 128 -0.08 -3.59 8.62
C PRO A 128 -1.21 -3.77 9.65
N LEU A 129 -2.13 -4.68 9.35
CA LEU A 129 -3.12 -5.15 10.32
C LEU A 129 -2.42 -5.89 11.46
N PRO A 130 -2.97 -5.88 12.69
CA PRO A 130 -2.42 -6.70 13.77
C PRO A 130 -2.41 -8.19 13.37
N TRP A 131 -1.30 -8.87 13.65
CA TRP A 131 -1.08 -10.27 13.27
C TRP A 131 -2.10 -11.24 13.89
N ASP A 132 -2.68 -10.90 15.02
CA ASP A 132 -3.70 -11.66 15.75
C ASP A 132 -5.12 -11.09 15.55
N SER A 133 -5.33 -10.21 14.57
CA SER A 133 -6.64 -9.62 14.31
C SER A 133 -7.58 -10.56 13.54
N GLU A 134 -8.86 -10.51 13.90
CA GLU A 134 -9.93 -11.15 13.13
C GLU A 134 -9.95 -10.65 11.67
N THR A 135 -9.64 -9.37 11.44
CA THR A 135 -9.65 -8.78 10.09
C THR A 135 -8.59 -9.41 9.20
N LEU A 136 -7.34 -9.56 9.68
CA LEU A 136 -6.28 -10.21 8.90
C LEU A 136 -6.60 -11.68 8.63
N ALA A 137 -7.07 -12.42 9.64
CA ALA A 137 -7.44 -13.83 9.48
C ALA A 137 -8.61 -14.02 8.50
N SER A 138 -9.61 -13.13 8.55
CA SER A 138 -10.78 -13.16 7.67
C SER A 138 -10.41 -12.85 6.22
N LEU A 139 -9.64 -11.78 5.99
CA LEU A 139 -9.14 -11.44 4.64
C LEU A 139 -8.24 -12.54 4.08
N THR A 140 -7.37 -13.14 4.90
CA THR A 140 -6.52 -14.26 4.50
C THR A 140 -7.36 -15.47 4.09
N THR A 141 -8.38 -15.81 4.89
CA THR A 141 -9.33 -16.89 4.57
C THR A 141 -10.04 -16.63 3.23
N PHE A 142 -10.51 -15.41 3.03
CA PHE A 142 -11.16 -15.02 1.76
C PHE A 142 -10.22 -15.12 0.56
N VAL A 143 -8.97 -14.67 0.70
CA VAL A 143 -7.95 -14.80 -0.37
C VAL A 143 -7.64 -16.26 -0.69
N LEU A 144 -7.55 -17.14 0.31
CA LEU A 144 -7.34 -18.56 0.11
C LEU A 144 -8.52 -19.23 -0.60
N GLU A 145 -9.76 -18.88 -0.23
CA GLU A 145 -10.96 -19.36 -0.92
C GLU A 145 -11.00 -18.85 -2.37
N ARG A 146 -10.59 -17.61 -2.61
CA ARG A 146 -10.49 -17.06 -3.97
C ARG A 146 -9.43 -17.78 -4.80
N HIS A 147 -8.27 -18.06 -4.21
CA HIS A 147 -7.22 -18.86 -4.83
C HIS A 147 -7.75 -20.24 -5.24
N LYS A 148 -8.42 -20.95 -4.32
CA LYS A 148 -9.04 -22.25 -4.59
C LYS A 148 -9.95 -22.20 -5.82
N LYS A 149 -10.88 -21.24 -5.86
CA LYS A 149 -11.79 -21.03 -7.01
C LYS A 149 -11.09 -20.69 -8.32
N VAL A 150 -9.88 -20.13 -8.28
CA VAL A 150 -9.11 -19.75 -9.47
C VAL A 150 -8.28 -20.93 -10.00
N VAL A 151 -7.81 -21.82 -9.13
CA VAL A 151 -7.02 -23.00 -9.53
C VAL A 151 -7.86 -24.22 -9.92
N GLU A 152 -9.13 -24.26 -9.49
CA GLU A 152 -10.09 -25.33 -9.84
C GLU A 152 -10.83 -25.07 -11.15
N LYS A 153 -10.65 -23.88 -11.76
CA LYS A 153 -11.21 -23.50 -13.07
C LYS A 153 -10.20 -23.78 -14.19
#